data_AF-A0A9C5ZBM7-F1
#
_entry.id   AF-A0A9C5ZBM7-F1
#
_cell.length_a   1.000
_cell.length_b   1.000
_cell.length_c   1.000
_cell.angle_alpha   90.00
_cell.angle_beta   90.00
_cell.angle_gamma   90.00
#
_symmetry.space_group_name_H-M   'P 1'
#
loop_
_entity.id
_entity.type
_entity.pdbx_description
1 polymer ?
#
loop_
_entity_poly.entity_id
_entity_poly.type
_entity_poly.pdbx_seq_one_letter_code
_entity_poly.pdbx_strand_id
1 'polypeptide(L)' 'MSGELSSITDEACTSNANEHKKLETKSDKASRLRSLIITECGLKITTTENYLKRLQNLRKELNYINETDWMYESIDRKSH' A
#
# COMPACT_ATOMS: atom_id res chain seq x y z
N MET A 1 -6.23 46.58 -17.74
CA MET A 1 -4.91 47.22 -17.61
C MET A 1 -3.98 46.57 -18.61
N SER A 2 -3.15 47.41 -19.24
CA SER A 2 -2.18 47.10 -20.29
C SER A 2 -1.30 45.90 -19.98
N GLY A 3 -0.93 45.16 -21.03
CA GLY A 3 0.06 44.09 -20.95
C GLY A 3 1.48 44.63 -20.84
N GLU A 4 2.40 43.73 -20.49
CA GLU A 4 3.80 43.79 -20.89
C GLU A 4 4.39 42.38 -20.81
N LEU A 5 4.95 41.95 -21.96
CA LEU A 5 5.66 40.70 -22.18
C LEU A 5 7.08 40.89 -21.68
N SER A 6 7.49 40.20 -20.62
CA SER A 6 8.92 40.09 -20.31
C SER A 6 9.56 39.03 -21.18
N SER A 7 10.17 39.54 -22.23
CA SER A 7 11.22 38.98 -23.07
C SER A 7 12.10 37.96 -22.35
N ILE A 8 11.99 36.69 -22.74
CA ILE A 8 13.07 35.71 -22.58
C ILE A 8 13.90 35.81 -23.85
N THR A 9 15.09 36.38 -23.71
CA THR A 9 16.13 36.43 -24.72
C THR A 9 16.57 35.01 -25.09
N ASP A 10 16.49 34.72 -26.38
CA ASP A 10 17.17 33.63 -27.06
C ASP A 10 18.69 33.75 -26.84
N GLU A 11 19.30 32.74 -26.21
CA GLU A 11 20.65 32.32 -26.60
C GLU A 11 20.61 30.84 -26.95
N ALA A 12 20.61 30.60 -28.26
CA ALA A 12 20.93 29.30 -28.83
C ALA A 12 22.43 29.05 -28.63
N CYS A 13 22.79 27.98 -27.92
CA CYS A 13 24.13 27.41 -27.99
C CYS A 13 24.04 25.90 -28.21
N THR A 14 24.31 25.54 -29.47
CA THR A 14 25.04 24.34 -29.90
C THR A 14 24.47 22.97 -29.54
N SER A 15 23.96 22.32 -30.58
CA SER A 15 24.10 20.89 -30.86
C SER A 15 25.29 20.24 -30.14
N ASN A 16 25.04 19.14 -29.42
CA ASN A 16 25.73 17.86 -29.67
C ASN A 16 25.23 16.73 -28.75
N ALA A 17 24.90 15.62 -29.41
CA ALA A 17 24.96 14.25 -28.92
C ALA A 17 24.34 13.95 -27.55
N ASN A 18 23.02 13.74 -27.48
CA ASN A 18 22.44 12.90 -26.40
C ASN A 18 20.98 12.45 -26.66
N GLU A 19 20.68 11.92 -27.85
CA GLU A 19 19.34 11.37 -28.10
C GLU A 19 19.15 9.91 -27.65
N HIS A 20 20.22 9.19 -27.27
CA HIS A 20 20.09 7.81 -26.77
C HIS A 20 19.92 7.66 -25.26
N LYS A 21 20.15 8.71 -24.44
CA LYS A 21 20.04 8.62 -22.96
C LYS A 21 18.70 9.07 -22.35
N LYS A 22 17.81 9.68 -23.14
CA LYS A 22 16.56 10.29 -22.63
C LYS A 22 15.34 9.36 -22.67
N LEU A 23 15.39 8.27 -23.45
CA LEU A 23 14.29 7.31 -23.61
C LEU A 23 14.35 6.15 -22.61
N GLU A 24 15.54 5.61 -22.31
CA GLU A 24 15.68 4.52 -21.32
C GLU A 24 15.23 4.96 -19.92
N THR A 25 15.61 6.16 -19.49
CA THR A 25 15.32 6.67 -18.14
C THR A 25 13.83 6.88 -17.84
N LYS A 26 12.97 7.08 -18.83
CA LYS A 26 11.51 7.17 -18.60
C LYS A 26 10.85 5.79 -18.54
N SER A 27 11.29 4.87 -19.39
CA SER A 27 10.84 3.47 -19.39
C SER A 27 11.18 2.78 -18.06
N ASP A 28 12.41 2.98 -17.57
CA ASP A 28 12.88 2.39 -16.32
C ASP A 28 12.16 2.95 -15.09
N LYS A 29 11.83 4.24 -15.08
CA LYS A 29 11.03 4.85 -14.01
C LYS A 29 9.61 4.30 -14.00
N ALA A 30 8.98 4.16 -15.17
CA ALA A 30 7.67 3.53 -15.28
C ALA A 30 7.69 2.05 -14.86
N SER A 31 8.77 1.32 -15.18
CA SER A 31 8.99 -0.05 -14.75
C SER A 31 9.13 -0.18 -13.23
N ARG A 32 9.93 0.69 -12.60
CA ARG A 32 10.09 0.74 -11.14
C ARG A 32 8.78 1.07 -10.43
N LEU A 33 8.01 2.02 -10.95
CA LEU A 33 6.70 2.36 -10.40
C LEU A 33 5.71 1.18 -10.48
N ARG A 34 5.67 0.47 -11.62
CA ARG A 34 4.86 -0.75 -11.75
C ARG A 34 5.27 -1.83 -10.75
N SER A 35 6.57 -2.05 -10.56
CA SER A 35 7.07 -3.01 -9.58
C SER A 35 6.67 -2.65 -8.15
N LEU A 36 6.81 -1.37 -7.76
CA LEU A 36 6.41 -0.88 -6.43
C LEU A 36 4.92 -1.12 -6.16
N ILE A 37 4.06 -0.79 -7.14
CA ILE A 37 2.60 -0.98 -7.02
C ILE A 37 2.27 -2.47 -6.85
N ILE A 38 2.88 -3.36 -7.63
CA ILE A 38 2.64 -4.80 -7.54
C ILE A 38 3.03 -5.32 -6.15
N THR A 39 4.22 -4.93 -5.65
CA THR A 39 4.69 -5.37 -4.33
C THR A 39 3.81 -4.82 -3.21
N GLU A 40 3.45 -3.54 -3.25
CA GLU A 40 2.63 -2.91 -2.21
C GLU A 40 1.20 -3.48 -2.19
N CYS A 41 0.58 -3.66 -3.35
CA CYS A 41 -0.74 -4.31 -3.45
C CYS A 41 -0.69 -5.76 -2.98
N GLY A 42 0.34 -6.52 -3.37
CA GLY A 42 0.54 -7.90 -2.92
C GLY A 42 0.72 -8.00 -1.40
N LEU A 43 1.48 -7.09 -0.80
CA LEU A 43 1.62 -7.00 0.65
C LEU A 43 0.28 -6.69 1.32
N LYS A 44 -0.48 -5.70 0.83
CA LYS A 44 -1.80 -5.35 1.38
C LYS A 44 -2.78 -6.53 1.33
N ILE A 45 -2.79 -7.29 0.23
CA ILE A 45 -3.64 -8.47 0.07
C ILE A 45 -3.27 -9.54 1.10
N THR A 46 -2.00 -9.92 1.18
CA THR A 46 -1.53 -10.96 2.12
C THR A 46 -1.77 -10.58 3.58
N THR A 47 -1.59 -9.30 3.92
CA THR A 47 -1.86 -8.80 5.28
C THR A 47 -3.35 -8.87 5.61
N THR A 48 -4.22 -8.51 4.65
CA THR A 48 -5.67 -8.56 4.81
C THR A 48 -6.17 -10.00 4.97
N GLU A 49 -5.70 -10.92 4.12
CA GLU A 49 -6.04 -12.34 4.21
C GLU A 49 -5.61 -12.96 5.55
N ASN A 50 -4.41 -12.61 6.03
CA ASN A 50 -3.92 -13.05 7.33
C ASN A 50 -4.81 -12.53 8.47
N TYR A 51 -5.17 -11.25 8.43
CA TYR A 51 -6.05 -10.63 9.41
C TYR A 51 -7.43 -11.33 9.44
N LEU A 52 -8.03 -11.57 8.27
CA LEU A 52 -9.31 -12.28 8.16
C LEU A 52 -9.22 -13.71 8.72
N LYS A 53 -8.13 -14.43 8.43
CA LYS A 53 -7.90 -15.77 8.97
C LYS A 53 -7.78 -15.76 10.50
N ARG A 54 -7.04 -14.79 11.06
CA ARG A 54 -6.93 -14.61 12.52
C ARG A 54 -8.29 -14.31 13.14
N LEU A 55 -9.08 -13.44 12.52
CA LEU A 55 -10.42 -13.11 12.99
C LEU A 55 -11.37 -14.33 12.96
N GLN A 56 -11.31 -15.13 11.89
CA GLN A 56 -12.10 -16.35 11.78
C GLN A 56 -11.72 -17.36 12.87
N ASN A 57 -10.43 -17.50 13.17
CA ASN A 57 -9.97 -18.38 14.26
C ASN A 57 -10.48 -17.90 15.62
N LEU A 58 -10.36 -16.61 15.93
CA LEU A 58 -10.91 -16.04 17.16
C LEU A 58 -12.41 -16.28 17.30
N ARG A 59 -13.18 -16.16 16.20
CA ARG A 59 -14.62 -16.49 16.21
C ARG A 59 -14.89 -17.95 16.55
N LYS A 60 -14.06 -18.88 16.06
CA LYS A 60 -14.17 -20.31 16.39
C LYS A 60 -13.83 -20.58 17.85
N GLU A 61 -12.78 -19.95 18.37
CA GLU A 61 -12.39 -20.06 19.78
C GLU A 61 -13.49 -19.53 20.72
N LEU A 62 -14.08 -18.38 20.41
CA LEU A 62 -15.22 -17.83 21.17
C LEU A 62 -16.44 -18.77 21.13
N ASN A 63 -16.74 -19.33 19.96
CA ASN A 63 -17.83 -20.28 19.82
C ASN A 63 -17.59 -21.56 20.64
N TYR A 64 -16.35 -22.06 20.64
CA TYR A 64 -15.96 -23.21 21.46
C TYR A 64 -16.13 -22.93 22.95
N ILE A 65 -15.72 -21.76 23.44
CA ILE A 65 -15.94 -21.36 24.84
C ILE A 65 -17.43 -21.39 25.16
N ASN A 66 -18.28 -20.81 24.30
CA ASN A 66 -19.73 -20.80 24.51
C ASN A 66 -20.35 -22.22 24.52
N GLU A 67 -19.89 -23.10 23.63
CA GLU A 67 -20.34 -24.51 23.58
C GLU A 67 -19.86 -25.33 24.78
N THR A 68 -18.77 -24.91 25.43
CA THR A 68 -18.15 -25.59 26.57
C THR A 68 -18.38 -24.86 27.90
N ASP A 69 -19.19 -23.81 27.92
CA ASP A 69 -19.43 -22.97 29.11
C ASP A 69 -19.99 -23.79 30.28
N TRP A 70 -20.86 -24.76 29.97
CA TRP A 70 -21.45 -25.68 30.95
C TRP A 70 -20.42 -26.56 31.69
N MET A 71 -19.20 -26.69 31.17
CA MET A 71 -18.14 -27.49 31.80
C MET A 71 -17.51 -26.79 33.01
N TYR A 72 -17.73 -25.49 33.15
CA TYR A 72 -17.09 -24.66 34.18
C TYR A 72 -18.12 -24.08 35.13
N GLU A 73 -17.68 -23.85 36.36
CA GLU A 73 -18.49 -23.14 37.34
C GLU A 73 -18.60 -21.68 36.94
N SER A 74 -19.83 -21.15 36.94
CA SER A 74 -20.12 -19.78 36.51
C SER A 74 -19.28 -18.76 37.28
N ILE A 75 -18.66 -17.83 36.54
CA ILE A 75 -17.78 -16.79 37.10
C ILE A 75 -18.47 -15.94 38.18
N ASP A 76 -19.79 -15.78 38.08
CA ASP A 76 -20.61 -15.02 39.02
C ASP A 76 -20.61 -15.60 40.45
N ARG A 77 -20.19 -16.86 40.66
CA ARG A 77 -20.09 -17.46 42.00
C ARG A 77 -18.87 -16.99 42.79
N LYS A 78 -17.90 -16.30 42.19
CA LYS A 78 -16.65 -15.87 42.87
C LYS A 78 -16.74 -14.52 43.57
N SER A 79 -17.87 -13.81 43.44
CA SER A 79 -18.07 -12.48 44.03
C SER A 79 -18.93 -12.46 45.29
N HIS A 80 -19.13 -13.59 45.97
CA HIS A 80 -19.95 -13.64 47.19
C HIS A 80 -19.34 -14.47 48.33
#